data_AF-A0A2E5WKY5-F1
#
_entry.id   AF-A0A2E5WKY5-F1
#
_cell.length_a   1.000
_cell.length_b   1.000
_cell.length_c   1.000
_cell.angle_alpha   90.00
_cell.angle_beta   90.00
_cell.angle_gamma   90.00
#
_symmetry.space_group_name_H-M   'P 1'
#
loop_
_entity.id
_entity.type
_entity.pdbx_description
1 polymer ?
#
loop_
_entity_poly.entity_id
_entity_poly.type
_entity_poly.pdbx_seq_one_letter_code
_entity_poly.pdbx_strand_id
1 'polypeptide(L)'
;MDNKKHYNFNNIVLNLDQAFEEFLLRLDKEVGFYNLADDEQDFLRKEFYDMFTQAIMNATAFALNKQDMIDAQNEIAFSPYTNPLDVYLGFAANNPRIDEIITIELDTLLESILAIYRKI
;
A
#
# COMPACT_ATOMS: atom_id res chain seq x y z
N MET A 1 14.52 -17.55 10.37
CA MET A 1 14.40 -16.09 10.57
C MET A 1 13.69 -15.57 9.34
N ASP A 2 12.45 -15.11 9.50
CA ASP A 2 11.69 -14.52 8.39
C ASP A 2 12.47 -13.32 7.85
N ASN A 3 12.85 -13.39 6.57
CA ASN A 3 13.27 -12.20 5.84
C ASN A 3 12.01 -11.38 5.58
N LYS A 4 11.54 -10.64 6.60
CA LYS A 4 10.53 -9.61 6.38
C LYS A 4 11.12 -8.61 5.39
N LYS A 5 10.55 -8.57 4.19
CA LYS A 5 10.96 -7.62 3.16
C LYS A 5 10.63 -6.24 3.68
N HIS A 6 11.64 -5.38 3.75
CA HIS A 6 11.44 -3.98 4.09
C HIS A 6 10.93 -3.25 2.85
N TYR A 7 9.80 -2.57 2.98
CA TYR A 7 9.21 -1.78 1.92
C TYR A 7 9.64 -0.32 2.05
N ASN A 8 10.01 0.30 0.94
CA ASN A 8 10.27 1.73 0.88
C ASN A 8 9.07 2.45 0.29
N PHE A 9 8.47 3.35 1.06
CA PHE A 9 7.23 4.04 0.74
C PHE A 9 7.35 4.86 -0.56
N ASN A 10 8.43 5.63 -0.71
CA ASN A 10 8.64 6.45 -1.90
C ASN A 10 8.76 5.58 -3.16
N ASN A 11 9.46 4.45 -3.07
CA ASN A 11 9.54 3.51 -4.19
C ASN A 11 8.16 2.91 -4.53
N ILE A 12 7.34 2.60 -3.54
CA ILE A 12 5.96 2.10 -3.75
C ILE A 12 5.13 3.16 -4.48
N VAL A 13 5.10 4.40 -3.98
CA VAL A 13 4.28 5.46 -4.55
C VAL A 13 4.70 5.81 -5.98
N LEU A 14 5.99 5.82 -6.27
CA LEU A 14 6.52 6.11 -7.61
C LEU A 14 6.34 4.95 -8.60
N ASN A 15 6.26 3.71 -8.13
CA ASN A 15 6.19 2.50 -8.96
C ASN A 15 5.07 1.57 -8.50
N LEU A 16 3.85 2.10 -8.36
CA LEU A 16 2.73 1.42 -7.69
C LEU A 16 2.41 0.04 -8.31
N ASP A 17 2.32 -0.03 -9.63
CA ASP A 17 2.04 -1.27 -10.36
C ASP A 17 3.11 -2.33 -10.10
N GLN A 18 4.39 -1.96 -10.18
CA GLN A 18 5.49 -2.89 -9.91
C GLN A 18 5.51 -3.34 -8.45
N ALA A 19 5.28 -2.42 -7.51
CA ALA A 19 5.21 -2.74 -6.10
C ALA A 19 4.07 -3.72 -5.80
N PHE A 20 2.94 -3.56 -6.49
CA PHE A 20 1.83 -4.50 -6.41
C PHE A 20 2.17 -5.87 -7.00
N GLU A 21 2.85 -5.96 -8.14
CA GLU A 21 3.30 -7.26 -8.68
C GLU A 21 4.24 -7.99 -7.70
N GLU A 22 5.15 -7.27 -7.05
CA GLU A 22 6.04 -7.84 -6.04
C GLU A 22 5.27 -8.35 -4.82
N PHE A 23 4.20 -7.66 -4.45
CA PHE A 23 3.27 -8.10 -3.40
C PHE A 23 2.52 -9.37 -3.81
N LEU A 24 1.98 -9.43 -5.04
CA LEU A 24 1.32 -10.62 -5.56
C LEU A 24 2.25 -11.83 -5.67
N LEU A 25 3.52 -11.63 -6.05
CA LEU A 25 4.52 -12.70 -6.05
C LEU A 25 4.83 -13.23 -4.64
N ARG A 26 4.68 -12.42 -3.59
CA ARG A 26 4.76 -12.90 -2.21
C ARG A 26 3.52 -13.72 -1.86
N LEU A 27 2.34 -13.24 -2.22
CA LEU A 27 1.09 -13.97 -2.00
C LEU A 27 1.11 -15.32 -2.72
N ASP A 28 1.57 -15.35 -3.97
CA ASP A 28 1.67 -16.58 -4.78
C ASP A 28 2.53 -17.65 -4.12
N LYS A 29 3.66 -17.29 -3.51
CA LYS A 29 4.51 -18.26 -2.79
C LYS A 29 3.80 -18.96 -1.64
N GLU A 30 2.78 -18.32 -1.06
CA GLU A 30 2.05 -18.82 0.10
C GLU A 30 0.79 -19.61 -0.28
N VAL A 31 0.08 -19.20 -1.34
CA VAL A 31 -1.22 -19.79 -1.72
C VAL A 31 -1.33 -20.28 -3.16
N GLY A 32 -0.29 -20.11 -3.97
CA GLY A 32 -0.29 -20.50 -5.38
C GLY A 32 -1.29 -19.69 -6.20
N PHE A 33 -1.32 -18.37 -5.99
CA PHE A 33 -2.21 -17.42 -6.65
C PHE A 33 -2.25 -17.61 -8.19
N TYR A 34 -1.09 -17.82 -8.83
CA TYR A 34 -0.99 -18.00 -10.28
C TYR A 34 -1.40 -19.39 -10.78
N ASN A 35 -1.85 -20.30 -9.90
CA ASN A 35 -2.40 -21.59 -10.29
C ASN A 35 -3.93 -21.56 -10.46
N LEU A 36 -4.58 -20.45 -10.13
CA LEU A 36 -6.02 -20.27 -10.30
C LEU A 36 -6.42 -20.19 -11.78
N ALA A 37 -7.72 -20.30 -12.07
CA ALA A 37 -8.22 -20.01 -13.41
C ALA A 37 -8.06 -18.52 -13.75
N ASP A 38 -7.85 -18.19 -15.03
CA ASP A 38 -7.55 -16.82 -15.48
C ASP A 38 -8.62 -15.79 -15.05
N ASP A 39 -9.89 -16.18 -15.06
CA ASP A 39 -11.01 -15.34 -14.63
C ASP A 39 -11.03 -15.10 -13.11
N GLU A 40 -10.69 -16.11 -12.31
CA GLU A 40 -10.50 -15.98 -10.86
C GLU A 40 -9.29 -15.11 -10.52
N GLN A 41 -8.19 -15.25 -11.27
CA GLN A 41 -7.01 -14.41 -11.13
C GLN A 41 -7.36 -12.96 -11.42
N ASP A 42 -7.97 -12.65 -12.57
CA ASP A 42 -8.32 -11.28 -12.95
C ASP A 42 -9.24 -10.61 -11.93
N PHE A 43 -10.24 -11.35 -11.43
CA PHE A 43 -11.13 -10.88 -10.37
C PHE A 43 -10.35 -10.55 -9.08
N LEU A 44 -9.56 -11.48 -8.57
CA LEU A 44 -8.82 -11.29 -7.33
C LEU A 44 -7.70 -10.25 -7.45
N ARG A 45 -7.05 -10.14 -8.61
CA ARG A 45 -6.02 -9.11 -8.87
C ARG A 45 -6.61 -7.72 -8.67
N LYS A 46 -7.81 -7.47 -9.20
CA LYS A 46 -8.49 -6.19 -9.01
C LYS A 46 -8.80 -5.92 -7.54
N GLU A 47 -9.40 -6.88 -6.85
CA GLU A 47 -9.76 -6.73 -5.42
C GLU A 47 -8.51 -6.50 -4.56
N PHE A 48 -7.44 -7.27 -4.79
CA PHE A 48 -6.19 -7.11 -4.05
C PHE A 48 -5.47 -5.81 -4.37
N TYR A 49 -5.59 -5.30 -5.59
CA TYR A 49 -5.04 -3.99 -5.96
C TYR A 49 -5.72 -2.85 -5.20
N ASP A 50 -7.05 -2.91 -5.08
CA ASP A 50 -7.83 -1.94 -4.32
C ASP A 50 -7.46 -2.01 -2.82
N MET A 51 -7.35 -3.22 -2.26
CA MET A 51 -6.90 -3.41 -0.87
C MET A 51 -5.45 -2.95 -0.64
N PHE A 52 -4.56 -3.18 -1.60
CA PHE A 52 -3.16 -2.75 -1.56
C PHE A 52 -3.05 -1.22 -1.56
N THR A 53 -3.81 -0.57 -2.44
CA THR A 53 -3.90 0.89 -2.49
C THR A 53 -4.45 1.44 -1.17
N GLN A 54 -5.48 0.81 -0.60
CA GLN A 54 -6.03 1.21 0.69
C GLN A 54 -5.03 1.06 1.84
N ALA A 55 -4.20 0.01 1.84
CA ALA A 55 -3.14 -0.16 2.83
C ALA A 55 -2.10 0.97 2.76
N ILE A 56 -1.73 1.42 1.56
CA ILE A 56 -0.86 2.59 1.36
C ILE A 56 -1.51 3.86 1.91
N MET A 57 -2.81 4.05 1.64
CA MET A 57 -3.57 5.18 2.18
C MET A 57 -3.65 5.17 3.71
N ASN A 58 -3.82 3.99 4.33
CA ASN A 58 -3.83 3.85 5.78
C ASN A 58 -2.46 4.18 6.37
N ALA A 59 -1.37 3.68 5.77
CA ALA A 59 0.00 4.00 6.19
C ALA A 59 0.27 5.50 6.12
N THR A 60 -0.19 6.14 5.03
CA THR A 60 -0.11 7.60 4.84
C THR A 60 -0.85 8.33 5.94
N ALA A 61 -2.11 7.99 6.20
CA ALA A 61 -2.91 8.61 7.25
C ALA A 61 -2.31 8.44 8.65
N PHE A 62 -1.71 7.28 8.93
CA PHE A 62 -1.05 7.00 10.21
C PHE A 62 0.27 7.77 10.39
N ALA A 63 1.01 8.00 9.30
CA ALA A 63 2.27 8.72 9.33
C ALA A 63 2.09 10.25 9.49
N LEU A 64 0.96 10.80 9.07
CA LEU A 64 0.69 12.23 9.17
C LEU A 64 0.36 12.63 10.61
N ASN A 65 1.14 13.58 11.15
CA ASN A 65 0.78 14.23 12.40
C ASN A 65 -0.21 15.39 12.16
N LYS A 66 -0.73 16.00 13.23
CA LYS A 66 -1.71 17.09 13.13
C LYS A 66 -1.18 18.31 12.36
N GLN A 67 0.10 18.63 12.52
CA GLN A 67 0.74 19.73 11.81
C GLN A 67 0.88 19.42 10.32
N ASP A 68 1.32 18.21 9.96
CA ASP A 68 1.43 17.79 8.56
C ASP A 68 0.08 17.90 7.84
N MET A 69 -1.01 17.51 8.51
CA MET A 69 -2.36 17.65 7.94
C MET A 69 -2.78 19.11 7.71
N ILE A 70 -2.42 20.01 8.63
CA ILE A 70 -2.69 21.45 8.47
C ILE A 70 -1.88 22.02 7.31
N ASP A 71 -0.60 21.66 7.22
CA ASP A 71 0.29 22.15 6.17
C ASP A 71 -0.12 21.65 4.79
N ALA A 72 -0.52 20.37 4.69
CA ALA A 72 -1.08 19.80 3.46
C ALA A 72 -2.37 20.52 3.02
N GLN A 73 -3.29 20.79 3.96
CA GLN A 73 -4.52 21.54 3.66
C GLN A 73 -4.24 22.96 3.16
N ASN A 74 -3.26 23.64 3.77
CA ASN A 74 -2.83 24.95 3.30
C ASN A 74 -2.27 24.85 1.88
N GLU A 75 -1.39 23.90 1.60
CA GLU A 75 -0.80 23.71 0.27
C GLU A 75 -1.85 23.44 -0.80
N ILE A 76 -2.84 22.59 -0.51
CA ILE A 76 -3.98 22.31 -1.40
C ILE A 76 -4.78 23.59 -1.68
N ALA A 77 -5.02 24.42 -0.66
CA ALA A 77 -5.76 25.67 -0.82
C ALA A 77 -5.02 26.70 -1.68
N PHE A 78 -3.68 26.73 -1.63
CA PHE A 78 -2.84 27.64 -2.42
C PHE A 78 -2.54 27.12 -3.83
N SER A 79 -2.69 25.81 -4.07
CA SER A 79 -2.35 25.16 -5.34
C SER A 79 -3.53 24.34 -5.89
N PRO A 80 -4.60 24.98 -6.40
CA PRO A 80 -5.86 24.32 -6.78
C PRO A 80 -5.75 23.31 -7.93
N TYR A 81 -4.63 23.27 -8.65
CA TYR A 81 -4.37 22.31 -9.72
C TYR A 81 -3.61 21.06 -9.24
N THR A 82 -3.21 21.03 -7.97
CA THR A 82 -2.50 19.88 -7.39
C THR A 82 -3.51 18.87 -6.91
N ASN A 83 -3.27 17.59 -7.21
CA ASN A 83 -4.09 16.52 -6.66
C ASN A 83 -3.89 16.47 -5.14
N PRO A 84 -4.95 16.59 -4.32
CA PRO A 84 -4.83 16.52 -2.87
C PRO A 84 -4.11 15.27 -2.37
N LEU A 85 -4.28 14.14 -3.06
CA LEU A 85 -3.63 12.89 -2.70
C LEU A 85 -2.10 12.99 -2.76
N ASP A 86 -1.57 13.56 -3.83
CA ASP A 86 -0.12 13.69 -4.04
C ASP A 86 0.53 14.53 -2.93
N VAL A 87 -0.17 15.56 -2.46
CA VAL A 87 0.27 16.41 -1.34
C VAL A 87 0.37 15.57 -0.06
N TYR A 88 -0.69 14.84 0.31
CA TYR A 88 -0.68 14.00 1.52
C TYR A 88 0.41 12.92 1.48
N LEU A 89 0.62 12.28 0.33
CA LEU A 89 1.71 11.31 0.13
C LEU A 89 3.07 11.97 0.31
N GLY A 90 3.26 13.18 -0.22
CA GLY A 90 4.49 13.96 -0.07
C GLY A 90 4.80 14.33 1.39
N PHE A 91 3.80 14.72 2.18
CA PHE A 91 3.99 14.98 3.61
C PHE A 91 4.29 13.70 4.39
N ALA A 92 3.59 12.60 4.10
CA ALA A 92 3.83 11.32 4.77
C ALA A 92 5.24 10.77 4.50
N ALA A 93 5.79 11.02 3.31
CA ALA A 93 7.15 10.66 2.95
C ALA A 93 8.24 11.31 3.83
N ASN A 94 7.92 12.41 4.52
CA ASN A 94 8.84 13.07 5.45
C ASN A 94 8.85 12.43 6.84
N ASN A 95 7.94 11.50 7.14
CA ASN A 95 7.93 10.78 8.40
C ASN A 95 9.06 9.74 8.43
N PRO A 96 10.00 9.78 9.42
CA PRO A 96 11.14 8.86 9.47
C PRO A 96 10.75 7.40 9.68
N ARG A 97 9.50 7.11 10.03
CA ARG A 97 8.96 5.77 10.25
C ARG A 97 8.03 5.31 9.12
N ILE A 98 7.85 6.08 8.04
CA ILE A 98 6.89 5.72 6.97
C ILE A 98 7.19 4.34 6.37
N ASP A 99 8.46 4.00 6.17
CA ASP A 99 8.88 2.70 5.64
C ASP A 99 8.56 1.53 6.61
N GLU A 100 8.65 1.77 7.91
CA GLU A 100 8.23 0.82 8.94
C GLU A 100 6.70 0.65 8.93
N ILE A 101 5.96 1.77 8.91
CA ILE A 101 4.50 1.79 8.92
C ILE A 101 3.94 1.06 7.69
N ILE A 102 4.42 1.38 6.48
CA ILE A 102 3.95 0.70 5.27
C ILE A 102 4.30 -0.79 5.26
N THR A 103 5.44 -1.18 5.83
CA THR A 103 5.80 -2.59 5.96
C THR A 103 4.81 -3.34 6.85
N ILE A 104 4.40 -2.74 7.97
CA ILE A 104 3.41 -3.32 8.88
C ILE A 104 2.04 -3.43 8.21
N GLU A 105 1.58 -2.38 7.53
CA GLU A 105 0.29 -2.38 6.85
C GLU A 105 0.24 -3.43 5.73
N LEU A 106 1.30 -3.57 4.92
CA LEU A 106 1.35 -4.56 3.85
C LEU A 106 1.48 -6.01 4.36
N ASP A 107 2.22 -6.24 5.45
CA ASP A 107 2.23 -7.55 6.10
C ASP A 107 0.84 -7.90 6.68
N THR A 108 0.15 -6.95 7.30
CA THR A 108 -1.21 -7.13 7.84
C THR A 108 -2.22 -7.42 6.73
N LEU A 109 -2.10 -6.73 5.60
CA LEU A 109 -2.89 -7.00 4.41
C LEU A 109 -2.66 -8.43 3.89
N LEU A 110 -1.39 -8.85 3.78
CA LEU A 110 -1.05 -10.21 3.35
C LEU A 110 -1.68 -11.24 4.28
N GLU A 111 -1.55 -11.08 5.60
CA GLU A 111 -2.18 -11.97 6.58
C GLU A 111 -3.71 -12.02 6.44
N SER A 112 -4.34 -10.87 6.18
CA SER A 112 -5.79 -10.77 5.95
C SER A 112 -6.22 -11.52 4.69
N ILE A 113 -5.50 -11.36 3.58
CA ILE A 113 -5.76 -12.08 2.33
C ILE A 113 -5.58 -13.60 2.54
N LEU A 114 -4.48 -14.02 3.18
CA LEU A 114 -4.22 -15.43 3.47
C LEU A 114 -5.33 -16.04 4.35
N ALA A 115 -5.88 -15.28 5.30
CA ALA A 115 -6.98 -15.73 6.14
C ALA A 115 -8.30 -15.88 5.38
N ILE A 116 -8.55 -15.07 4.34
CA ILE A 116 -9.68 -15.24 3.43
C ILE A 116 -9.46 -16.48 2.58
N TYR A 117 -8.29 -16.61 1.98
CA TYR A 117 -7.97 -17.68 1.03
C TYR A 117 -7.96 -19.07 1.67
N ARG A 118 -7.45 -19.22 2.90
CA ARG A 118 -7.46 -20.51 3.63
C ARG A 118 -8.86 -21.01 4.04
N LYS A 119 -9.90 -20.18 3.88
CA LYS A 119 -11.29 -20.54 4.18
C LYS A 119 -12.09 -20.93 2.93
N ILE A 120 -11.53 -20.70 1.75
CA ILE A 120 -12.03 -21.14 0.46
C ILE A 120 -11.42 -22.52 0.17
#